data_AF-A0A9W6N805-F1
#
_entry.id   AF-A0A9W6N805-F1
#
_cell.length_a   1.000
_cell.length_b   1.000
_cell.length_c   1.000
_cell.angle_alpha   90.00
_cell.angle_beta   90.00
_cell.angle_gamma   90.00
#
_symmetry.space_group_name_H-M   'P 1'
#
loop_
_entity.id
_entity.type
_entity.pdbx_description
1 polymer ?
#
loop_
_entity_poly.entity_id
_entity_poly.type
_entity_poly.pdbx_seq_one_letter_code
_entity_poly.pdbx_strand_id
1 'polypeptide(L)' 'MDDYKALLDRMKQAQRQLIDAAAKARTLPSDGALRKIADLEVAIGALEHLLDDES' A
#
# COMPACT_ATOMS: atom_id res chain seq x y z
N MET A 1 -10.45 -14.34 -6.91
CA MET A 1 -10.65 -12.96 -7.43
C MET A 1 -11.02 -12.00 -6.30
N ASP A 2 -12.10 -12.26 -5.55
CA ASP A 2 -12.48 -11.40 -4.41
C ASP A 2 -11.40 -11.35 -3.32
N ASP A 3 -10.67 -12.44 -3.11
CA ASP A 3 -9.56 -12.49 -2.16
C ASP A 3 -8.39 -11.55 -2.54
N TYR A 4 -8.07 -11.44 -3.84
CA TYR A 4 -7.03 -10.53 -4.32
C TYR A 4 -7.48 -9.08 -4.28
N LYS A 5 -8.74 -8.78 -4.61
CA LYS A 5 -9.31 -7.43 -4.43
C LYS A 5 -9.33 -7.03 -2.94
N ALA A 6 -9.76 -7.92 -2.06
CA ALA A 6 -9.77 -7.69 -0.62
C ALA A 6 -8.35 -7.57 -0.04
N LEU A 7 -7.35 -8.27 -0.60
CA LEU A 7 -5.96 -8.09 -0.22
C LEU A 7 -5.41 -6.74 -0.71
N LEU A 8 -5.70 -6.35 -1.95
CA LEU A 8 -5.33 -5.05 -2.52
C LEU A 8 -5.87 -3.90 -1.67
N ASP A 9 -7.13 -3.95 -1.28
CA ASP A 9 -7.77 -2.94 -0.44
C ASP A 9 -7.09 -2.81 0.93
N ARG A 10 -6.77 -3.94 1.57
CA ARG A 10 -6.05 -3.95 2.85
C ARG A 10 -4.64 -3.36 2.73
N MET A 11 -3.94 -3.66 1.64
CA MET A 11 -2.59 -3.13 1.39
C MET A 11 -2.60 -1.63 1.14
N LYS A 12 -3.53 -1.14 0.30
CA LYS A 12 -3.75 0.30 0.08
C LYS A 12 -4.13 1.03 1.38
N GLN A 13 -4.96 0.40 2.21
CA GLN A 13 -5.32 0.94 3.51
C GLN A 13 -4.11 1.05 4.45
N ALA A 14 -3.28 0.00 4.53
CA ALA A 14 -2.08 -0.01 5.36
C ALA A 14 -1.08 1.08 4.93
N GLN A 15 -0.87 1.25 3.62
CA GLN A 15 -0.02 2.31 3.09
C GLN A 15 -0.56 3.71 3.46
N ARG A 16 -1.86 3.94 3.26
CA ARG A 16 -2.50 5.21 3.62
C ARG A 16 -2.33 5.51 5.10
N GLN A 17 -2.46 4.52 5.97
CA GLN A 17 -2.27 4.70 7.42
C GLN A 17 -0.84 5.16 7.76
N LEU A 18 0.18 4.65 7.07
CA LEU A 18 1.58 5.08 7.27
C LEU A 18 1.78 6.55 6.86
N ILE A 19 1.20 6.95 5.73
CA ILE A 19 1.26 8.34 5.23
C ILE A 19 0.48 9.28 6.16
N ASP A 20 -0.73 8.89 6.55
CA ASP A 20 -1.59 9.65 7.45
C ASP A 20 -0.94 9.86 8.81
N ALA A 21 -0.21 8.86 9.33
CA ALA A 21 0.51 8.98 10.60
C ALA A 21 1.56 10.11 10.54
N ALA A 22 2.35 10.18 9.48
CA ALA A 22 3.33 11.25 9.28
C ALA A 22 2.65 12.62 9.08
N ALA A 23 1.60 12.66 8.25
CA ALA A 23 0.84 13.89 8.00
C ALA A 23 0.21 14.44 9.29
N LYS A 24 -0.40 13.60 10.13
CA LYS A 24 -0.97 13.98 11.43
C LYS A 24 0.10 14.48 12.40
N ALA A 25 1.30 13.89 12.36
CA ALA A 25 2.44 14.34 13.15
C ALA A 25 3.07 15.65 12.61
N ARG A 26 2.66 16.14 11.42
CA ARG A 26 3.29 17.26 10.71
C ARG A 26 4.77 17.04 10.45
N THR A 27 5.15 15.79 10.20
CA THR A 27 6.51 15.39 9.86
C THR A 27 6.52 14.62 8.54
N LEU A 28 7.72 14.37 8.01
CA LEU A 28 7.90 13.35 6.98
C LEU A 28 7.77 11.94 7.61
N PRO A 29 7.45 10.91 6.82
CA PRO A 29 7.60 9.53 7.27
C PRO A 29 9.06 9.26 7.61
N SER A 30 9.31 8.47 8.66
CA SER A 30 10.66 8.01 8.97
C SER A 30 11.22 7.13 7.86
N ASP A 31 12.53 6.94 7.79
CA ASP A 31 13.16 6.05 6.80
C ASP A 31 12.57 4.63 6.81
N GLY A 32 12.25 4.13 8.01
CA GLY A 32 11.57 2.84 8.17
C GLY A 32 10.14 2.84 7.62
N ALA A 33 9.40 3.95 7.77
CA ALA A 33 8.08 4.10 7.16
C ALA A 33 8.16 4.24 5.64
N LEU A 34 9.12 5.02 5.12
CA LEU A 34 9.38 5.14 3.68
C LEU A 34 9.73 3.79 3.06
N ARG A 35 10.58 2.98 3.71
CA ARG A 35 10.90 1.62 3.25
C ARG A 35 9.65 0.75 3.18
N LYS A 36 8.83 0.73 4.23
CA LYS A 36 7.57 -0.04 4.26
C LYS A 36 6.59 0.42 3.16
N ILE A 37 6.49 1.71 2.91
CA ILE A 37 5.66 2.26 1.83
C ILE A 37 6.16 1.76 0.47
N ALA A 38 7.47 1.79 0.23
CA ALA A 38 8.05 1.29 -1.01
C ALA A 38 7.80 -0.21 -1.22
N ASP A 39 7.95 -1.02 -0.17
CA ASP A 39 7.68 -2.47 -0.24
C ASP A 39 6.18 -2.73 -0.49
N LEU A 40 5.29 -1.93 0.10
CA LEU A 40 3.85 -1.99 -0.16
C LEU A 40 3.49 -1.61 -1.60
N GLU A 41 4.08 -0.56 -2.17
CA GLU A 41 3.86 -0.14 -3.57
C GLU A 41 4.19 -1.26 -4.55
N VAL A 42 5.34 -1.93 -4.37
CA VAL A 42 5.76 -3.04 -5.24
C VAL A 42 4.73 -4.17 -5.21
N ALA A 43 4.27 -4.55 -4.02
CA ALA A 43 3.32 -5.64 -3.87
C ALA A 43 1.90 -5.26 -4.32
N ILE A 44 1.49 -3.99 -4.15
CA ILE A 44 0.24 -3.43 -4.69
C ILE A 44 0.24 -3.51 -6.21
N GLY A 45 1.31 -3.04 -6.85
CA GLY A 45 1.43 -3.08 -8.32
C GLY A 45 1.40 -4.50 -8.88
N ALA A 46 2.01 -5.46 -8.17
CA ALA A 46 1.91 -6.88 -8.55
C ALA A 46 0.47 -7.41 -8.45
N LEU A 47 -0.28 -7.02 -7.42
CA LEU A 47 -1.69 -7.41 -7.28
C LEU A 47 -2.60 -6.74 -8.32
N GLU A 48 -2.36 -5.47 -8.63
CA GLU A 48 -3.09 -4.74 -9.67
C GLU A 48 -2.88 -5.40 -11.03
N HIS A 49 -1.62 -5.74 -11.36
CA HIS A 49 -1.32 -6.45 -12.60
C HIS A 49 -2.02 -7.81 -12.70
N LEU A 50 -2.03 -8.60 -11.62
CA LEU A 50 -2.75 -9.88 -11.57
C LEU A 50 -4.26 -9.72 -11.76
N LEU A 51 -4.85 -8.64 -11.24
CA LEU A 51 -6.28 -8.36 -11.39
C LEU A 51 -6.62 -7.84 -12.80
N ASP A 52 -5.72 -7.07 -13.42
CA ASP A 52 -5.87 -6.54 -14.77
C ASP A 52 -5.72 -7.63 -15.84
N ASP A 53 -4.76 -8.56 -15.68
CA ASP A 53 -4.52 -9.67 -16.63
C ASP A 53 -5.68 -10.68 -16.69
N GLU A 54 -6.53 -10.71 -15.67
CA GLU A 54 -7.70 -11.59 -15.57
C GLU A 54 -9.02 -10.91 -16.01
N SER A 55 -8.97 -9.67 -16.55
CA SER A 55 -10.11 -8.84 -16.98
C SER A 55 -10.39 -8.90 -18.49
#